data_AF-A0A0L6W423-F1
#
_entry.id   AF-A0A0L6W423-F1
#
_cell.length_a   1.000
_cell.length_b   1.000
_cell.length_c   1.000
_cell.angle_alpha   90.00
_cell.angle_beta   90.00
_cell.angle_gamma   90.00
#
_symmetry.space_group_name_H-M   'P 1'
#
loop_
_entity.id
_entity.type
_entity.pdbx_description
1 polymer ?
#
loop_
_entity_poly.entity_id
_entity_poly.type
_entity_poly.pdbx_seq_one_letter_code
_entity_poly.pdbx_strand_id
1 'polypeptide(L)' 'MDKRTDSGHSGLIFENAVNIALNAGYMAAQGRIRIPDAKEFPITVQQWAEEFEIQYGEQIESEAGYIGLIDSFSEKNC' A
#
# COMPACT_ATOMS: atom_id res chain seq x y z
N MET A 1 -14.15 -6.16 16.46
CA MET A 1 -14.10 -7.20 15.42
C MET A 1 -13.32 -6.60 14.29
N ASP A 2 -12.14 -7.15 14.00
CA ASP A 2 -11.18 -6.56 13.06
C ASP A 2 -11.67 -6.78 11.63
N LYS A 3 -11.92 -5.70 10.88
CA LYS A 3 -12.58 -5.72 9.56
C LYS A 3 -11.81 -6.52 8.50
N ARG A 4 -10.53 -6.80 8.74
CA ARG A 4 -9.66 -7.54 7.83
C ARG A 4 -9.91 -9.04 7.80
N THR A 5 -10.57 -9.59 8.82
CA THR A 5 -10.94 -11.02 8.86
C THR A 5 -12.14 -11.38 7.96
N ASP A 6 -12.95 -10.39 7.56
CA ASP A 6 -14.16 -10.59 6.74
C ASP A 6 -13.99 -10.17 5.26
N SER A 7 -12.91 -9.47 4.91
CA SER A 7 -12.64 -9.02 3.55
C SER A 7 -11.96 -10.10 2.72
N GLY A 8 -12.60 -10.55 1.63
CA GLY A 8 -11.96 -11.41 0.64
C GLY A 8 -10.69 -10.77 0.05
N HIS A 9 -9.75 -11.58 -0.43
CA HIS A 9 -8.41 -11.15 -0.88
C HIS A 9 -8.41 -9.92 -1.82
N SER A 10 -9.40 -9.81 -2.72
CA SER A 10 -9.58 -8.65 -3.60
C SER A 10 -9.85 -7.32 -2.86
N GLY A 11 -10.48 -7.35 -1.69
CA GLY A 11 -10.75 -6.16 -0.89
C GLY A 11 -9.50 -5.61 -0.19
N LEU A 12 -8.59 -6.50 0.22
CA LEU A 12 -7.33 -6.13 0.86
C LEU A 12 -6.36 -5.46 -0.12
N ILE A 13 -6.25 -5.99 -1.35
CA ILE A 13 -5.40 -5.39 -2.39
C ILE A 13 -5.88 -3.99 -2.76
N PHE A 14 -7.19 -3.75 -2.85
CA PHE A 14 -7.72 -2.40 -3.09
C PHE A 14 -7.33 -1.42 -1.98
N GLU A 15 -7.49 -1.83 -0.71
CA GLU A 15 -7.11 -1.01 0.44
C GLU A 15 -5.60 -0.69 0.45
N ASN A 16 -4.77 -1.70 0.18
CA ASN A 16 -3.33 -1.53 0.09
C ASN A 16 -2.96 -0.55 -1.03
N ALA A 17 -3.58 -0.66 -2.20
CA ALA A 17 -3.33 0.26 -3.32
C ALA A 17 -3.68 1.72 -2.98
N VAL A 18 -4.81 1.95 -2.29
CA VAL A 18 -5.20 3.29 -1.85
C VAL A 18 -4.17 3.85 -0.86
N ASN A 19 -3.78 3.08 0.15
CA ASN A 19 -2.86 3.54 1.18
C ASN A 19 -1.45 3.80 0.61
N ILE A 20 -0.96 2.93 -0.28
CA ILE A 20 0.30 3.12 -0.99
C ILE A 20 0.25 4.39 -1.87
N ALA A 21 -0.83 4.60 -2.62
CA ALA A 21 -0.97 5.79 -3.46
C ALA A 21 -0.99 7.09 -2.63
N LEU A 22 -1.66 7.09 -1.47
CA LEU A 22 -1.70 8.24 -0.57
C LEU A 22 -0.32 8.55 0.00
N ASN A 23 0.44 7.53 0.42
CA ASN A 23 1.79 7.73 0.94
C ASN A 23 2.75 8.21 -0.15
N ALA A 24 2.71 7.63 -1.34
CA ALA A 24 3.46 8.12 -2.50
C ALA A 24 3.11 9.60 -2.83
N GLY A 25 1.83 9.96 -2.79
CA GLY A 25 1.38 11.35 -2.95
C GLY A 25 1.94 12.29 -1.89
N TYR A 26 1.96 11.86 -0.63
CA TYR A 26 2.57 12.60 0.48
C TYR A 26 4.09 12.79 0.27
N MET A 27 4.82 11.72 -0.04
CA MET A 27 6.25 11.77 -0.32
C MET A 27 6.58 12.69 -1.52
N ALA A 28 5.74 12.66 -2.56
CA ALA A 28 5.89 13.54 -3.72
C ALA A 28 5.64 15.00 -3.35
N ALA A 29 4.63 15.30 -2.54
CA ALA A 29 4.34 16.65 -2.05
C ALA A 29 5.50 17.21 -1.20
N GLN A 30 6.26 16.35 -0.52
CA GLN A 30 7.48 16.69 0.20
C GLN A 30 8.73 16.81 -0.69
N GLY A 31 8.63 16.50 -1.98
CA GLY A 31 9.77 16.45 -2.89
C GLY A 31 10.73 15.29 -2.63
N ARG A 32 10.30 14.25 -1.88
CA ARG A 32 11.11 13.05 -1.59
C ARG A 32 11.19 12.10 -2.79
N ILE A 33 10.12 12.04 -3.59
CA ILE A 33 10.02 11.17 -4.76
C ILE A 33 9.45 11.93 -5.94
N ARG A 34 9.63 11.38 -7.15
CA ARG A 34 8.96 11.85 -8.37
C ARG A 34 7.98 10.79 -8.80
N ILE A 35 6.70 11.15 -8.88
CA ILE A 35 5.67 10.26 -9.42
C ILE A 35 5.93 10.05 -10.92
N PRO A 36 5.92 8.79 -11.40
CA PRO A 36 5.99 8.45 -12.82
C PRO A 36 4.86 9.10 -13.65
N ASP A 37 4.83 8.81 -14.94
CA ASP A 37 3.70 9.22 -15.79
C ASP A 37 2.37 8.76 -15.17
N ALA A 38 1.34 9.61 -15.25
CA ALA A 38 0.04 9.37 -14.65
C ALA A 38 -0.66 8.10 -15.16
N LYS A 39 -0.24 7.56 -16.33
CA LYS A 39 -0.73 6.29 -16.86
C LYS A 39 0.01 5.07 -16.29
N GLU A 40 1.27 5.24 -15.93
CA GLU A 40 2.12 4.16 -15.40
C GLU A 40 1.94 4.02 -13.89
N PHE A 41 1.78 5.14 -13.19
CA PHE A 41 1.68 5.16 -11.73
C PHE A 41 0.56 4.26 -11.16
N PRO A 42 -0.68 4.24 -11.71
CA PRO A 42 -1.72 3.34 -11.21
C PRO A 42 -1.35 1.85 -11.36
N ILE A 43 -0.64 1.48 -12.43
CA ILE A 43 -0.20 0.10 -12.66
C ILE A 43 0.87 -0.28 -11.64
N THR A 44 1.84 0.61 -11.41
CA THR A 44 2.89 0.41 -10.40
C THR A 44 2.31 0.29 -9.00
N VAL A 45 1.36 1.16 -8.63
CA VAL A 45 0.67 1.08 -7.32
C VAL A 45 -0.07 -0.25 -7.17
N GLN A 46 -0.72 -0.74 -8.21
CA GLN A 46 -1.40 -2.04 -8.15
C GLN A 46 -0.40 -3.19 -7.93
N GLN A 47 0.73 -3.20 -8.64
CA GLN A 47 1.79 -4.20 -8.47
C GLN A 47 2.34 -4.18 -7.05
N TRP A 48 2.60 -2.98 -6.51
CA TRP A 48 3.03 -2.80 -5.13
C TRP A 48 2.00 -3.27 -4.10
N ALA A 49 0.71 -3.08 -4.36
CA ALA A 49 -0.35 -3.56 -3.48
C ALA A 49 -0.43 -5.09 -3.46
N GLU A 50 -0.24 -5.74 -4.61
CA GLU A 50 -0.15 -7.20 -4.75
C GLU A 50 1.10 -7.73 -4.04
N GLU A 51 2.25 -7.10 -4.24
CA GLU A 51 3.51 -7.46 -3.57
C GLU A 51 3.42 -7.31 -2.05
N PHE A 52 2.81 -6.22 -1.58
CA PHE A 52 2.59 -5.99 -0.16
C PHE A 52 1.73 -7.10 0.45
N GLU A 53 0.63 -7.46 -0.20
CA GLU A 53 -0.27 -8.51 0.29
C GLU A 53 0.44 -9.87 0.36
N ILE A 54 1.24 -10.22 -0.66
CA ILE A 54 2.04 -11.44 -0.67
C ILE A 54 3.08 -11.45 0.46
N GLN A 55 3.74 -10.32 0.72
CA GLN A 55 4.82 -10.26 1.70
C GLN A 55 4.31 -10.20 3.15
N TYR A 56 3.22 -9.46 3.39
CA TYR A 56 2.81 -9.07 4.75
C TYR A 56 1.38 -9.48 5.10
N GLY A 57 0.54 -9.91 4.16
CA GLY A 57 -0.88 -10.19 4.39
C GLY A 57 -1.13 -11.13 5.58
N GLU A 58 -0.34 -12.20 5.70
CA GLU A 58 -0.44 -13.18 6.79
C GLU A 58 0.13 -12.69 8.14
N GLN A 59 0.92 -11.62 8.14
CA GLN A 59 1.61 -11.08 9.34
C GLN A 59 0.79 -9.98 10.04
N ILE A 60 -0.32 -9.55 9.43
CA ILE A 60 -1.09 -8.41 9.91
C ILE A 60 -2.09 -8.87 10.96
N GLU A 61 -1.72 -8.68 12.23
CA GLU A 61 -2.56 -9.04 13.39
C GLU A 61 -3.41 -7.87 13.91
N SER A 62 -3.17 -6.65 13.43
CA SER A 62 -3.91 -5.44 13.82
C SER A 62 -3.78 -4.30 12.80
N GLU A 63 -4.71 -3.35 12.84
CA GLU A 63 -4.68 -2.13 12.01
C GLU A 63 -3.43 -1.27 12.26
N ALA A 64 -2.96 -1.12 13.51
CA ALA A 64 -1.75 -0.36 13.80
C ALA A 64 -0.48 -1.03 13.20
N GLY A 65 -0.42 -2.37 13.26
CA GLY A 65 0.64 -3.13 12.59
C GLY A 65 0.58 -3.01 11.08
N TYR A 66 -0.64 -3.04 10.51
CA TYR A 66 -0.87 -2.83 9.08
C TYR A 66 -0.32 -1.49 8.58
N ILE A 67 -0.69 -0.38 9.23
CA ILE A 67 -0.26 0.96 8.82
C ILE A 67 1.26 1.08 8.89
N GLY A 68 1.89 0.59 9.97
CA GLY A 68 3.34 0.61 10.09
C GLY A 68 4.06 -0.20 9.00
N LEU A 69 3.49 -1.34 8.58
CA LEU A 69 4.02 -2.15 7.49
C LEU A 69 3.85 -1.46 6.14
N ILE A 70 2.68 -0.86 5.86
CA ILE A 70 2.45 -0.09 4.63
C ILE A 70 3.43 1.08 4.53
N ASP A 71 3.60 1.85 5.61
CA ASP A 71 4.52 2.99 5.61
C ASP A 71 5.96 2.54 5.32
N SER A 72 6.41 1.51 6.03
CA SER A 72 7.75 0.93 5.83
C SER A 72 7.96 0.36 4.43
N PHE A 73 6.90 -0.18 3.82
CA PHE A 73 6.95 -0.71 2.46
C PHE A 73 6.96 0.43 1.42
N SER A 74 6.09 1.43 1.56
CA SER A 74 6.03 2.60 0.67
C SER A 74 7.35 3.37 0.69
N GLU A 75 7.96 3.59 1.86
CA GLU A 75 9.25 4.30 1.92
C GLU A 75 10.41 3.58 1.22
N LYS A 76 10.31 2.26 1.04
CA LYS A 76 11.34 1.46 0.35
C LYS A 76 11.13 1.39 -1.15
N ASN A 77 9.87 1.46 -1.60
CA ASN A 77 9.49 1.15 -2.98
C ASN A 77 9.05 2.37 -3.79
N CYS A 78 8.54 3.42 -3.15
CA CYS A 78 8.12 4.68 -3.77
C CYS A 78 9.29 5.68 -3.84
#